data_AF-A0A087SVV9-F1
#
_entry.id   AF-A0A087SVV9-F1
#
_cell.length_a   1.000
_cell.length_b   1.000
_cell.length_c   1.000
_cell.angle_alpha   90.00
_cell.angle_beta   90.00
_cell.angle_gamma   90.00
#
_symmetry.space_group_name_H-M   'P 1'
#
loop_
_entity.id
_entity.type
_entity.pdbx_description
1 polymer ?
#
loop_
_entity_poly.entity_id
_entity_poly.type
_entity_poly.pdbx_seq_one_letter_code
_entity_poly.pdbx_strand_id
1 'polypeptide(L)'
;MERVRDSYVDIAQSCLGEKYGGKLVNTAQIIELLMTCILYVVLCGDLMIGSFPEGPIDQRSWMMISAMFLLPCAFLKKLTAVSWLSFWCTMAHALINVIILGYCLIKSPEWQWSKVQFKIDTSMFPVTLGIVVFSYTSQIFLPSLEGSMKDRSKFHCMLNWSHIAAAAFKAGFAWIAFLTWAEETQEVITNNLPTKGFKVIVNLILVVKALLSYPLPYFA
;
A
#
# COMPACT_ATOMS: atom_id res chain seq x y z
N MET A 1 -28.10 -14.60 1.73
CA MET A 1 -27.20 -15.24 0.77
C MET A 1 -26.37 -16.25 1.55
N GLU A 2 -26.48 -17.53 1.19
CA GLU A 2 -25.75 -18.62 1.82
C GLU A 2 -24.37 -18.73 1.15
N ARG A 3 -23.30 -18.78 1.95
CA ARG A 3 -21.91 -18.83 1.46
C ARG A 3 -21.69 -20.19 0.80
N VAL A 4 -21.42 -20.20 -0.50
CA VAL A 4 -21.05 -21.43 -1.20
C VAL A 4 -19.53 -21.64 -1.20
N ARG A 5 -18.71 -20.58 -0.98
CA ARG A 5 -17.27 -20.60 -1.27
C ARG A 5 -16.42 -19.72 -0.34
N ASP A 6 -15.18 -20.17 -0.14
CA ASP A 6 -14.34 -19.65 0.92
C ASP A 6 -13.21 -18.75 0.42
N SER A 7 -12.79 -18.91 -0.85
CA SER A 7 -11.74 -18.13 -1.49
C SER A 7 -12.09 -17.73 -2.94
N TYR A 8 -11.36 -16.76 -3.50
CA TYR A 8 -11.46 -16.42 -4.93
C TYR A 8 -11.08 -17.60 -5.85
N VAL A 9 -10.20 -18.48 -5.38
CA VAL A 9 -9.82 -19.71 -6.09
C VAL A 9 -11.03 -20.63 -6.21
N ASP A 10 -11.81 -20.81 -5.14
CA ASP A 10 -13.03 -21.63 -5.16
C ASP A 10 -14.07 -21.03 -6.11
N ILE A 11 -14.22 -19.69 -6.10
CA ILE A 11 -15.10 -18.98 -7.03
C ILE A 11 -14.71 -19.30 -8.48
N ALA A 12 -13.41 -19.19 -8.79
CA ALA A 12 -12.88 -19.46 -10.12
C ALA A 12 -13.01 -20.93 -10.54
N GLN A 13 -12.80 -21.88 -9.63
CA GLN A 13 -12.95 -23.30 -9.91
C GLN A 13 -14.36 -23.64 -10.39
N SER A 14 -15.38 -23.02 -9.80
CA SER A 14 -16.74 -23.27 -10.27
C SER A 14 -17.06 -22.55 -11.58
N CYS A 15 -16.58 -21.33 -11.77
CA CYS A 15 -17.00 -20.52 -12.92
C CYS A 15 -16.26 -20.92 -14.19
N LEU A 16 -15.00 -21.35 -14.07
CA LEU A 16 -14.07 -21.63 -15.17
C LEU A 16 -13.58 -23.09 -15.18
N GLY A 17 -14.08 -23.93 -14.27
CA GLY A 17 -13.72 -25.33 -14.12
C GLY A 17 -12.46 -25.56 -13.27
N GLU A 18 -12.44 -26.69 -12.55
CA GLU A 18 -11.38 -27.07 -11.60
C GLU A 18 -9.98 -27.13 -12.24
N LYS A 19 -9.91 -27.51 -13.52
CA LYS A 19 -8.64 -27.83 -14.20
C LYS A 19 -7.82 -26.59 -14.54
N TYR A 20 -8.47 -25.47 -14.87
CA TYR A 20 -7.81 -24.24 -15.36
C TYR A 20 -8.16 -23.00 -14.51
N GLY A 21 -9.43 -22.84 -14.12
CA GLY A 21 -9.91 -21.65 -13.39
C GLY A 21 -9.22 -21.45 -12.05
N GLY A 22 -9.24 -22.47 -11.19
CA GLY A 22 -8.60 -22.41 -9.88
C GLY A 22 -7.08 -22.21 -9.97
N LYS A 23 -6.42 -22.92 -10.88
CA LYS A 23 -4.96 -22.83 -11.04
C LYS A 23 -4.52 -21.44 -11.50
N LEU A 24 -5.24 -20.84 -12.44
CA LEU A 24 -4.91 -19.52 -12.98
C LEU A 24 -5.04 -18.44 -11.91
N VAL A 25 -6.16 -18.43 -11.17
CA VAL A 25 -6.39 -17.45 -10.10
C VAL A 25 -5.41 -17.65 -8.94
N ASN A 26 -5.15 -18.89 -8.54
CA ASN A 26 -4.16 -19.17 -7.50
C ASN A 26 -2.75 -18.73 -7.91
N THR A 27 -2.36 -18.94 -9.17
CA THR A 27 -1.06 -18.50 -9.68
C THR A 27 -0.95 -16.97 -9.67
N ALA A 28 -2.00 -16.27 -10.16
CA ALA A 28 -2.05 -14.81 -10.13
C ALA A 28 -1.96 -14.28 -8.69
N GLN A 29 -2.71 -14.87 -7.76
CA GLN A 29 -2.69 -14.51 -6.34
C GLN A 29 -1.29 -14.70 -5.72
N ILE A 30 -0.62 -15.84 -5.96
CA ILE A 30 0.74 -16.07 -5.45
C ILE A 30 1.73 -15.04 -6.00
N ILE A 31 1.64 -14.72 -7.30
CA ILE A 31 2.50 -13.69 -7.92
C ILE A 31 2.25 -12.33 -7.27
N GLU A 32 0.99 -11.94 -7.10
CA GLU A 32 0.58 -10.67 -6.51
C GLU A 32 1.07 -10.51 -5.06
N LEU A 33 0.91 -11.55 -4.23
CA LEU A 33 1.39 -11.57 -2.86
C LEU A 33 2.91 -11.54 -2.77
N LEU A 34 3.60 -12.34 -3.62
CA LEU A 34 5.06 -12.36 -3.68
C LEU A 34 5.63 -11.00 -4.10
N MET A 35 5.08 -10.39 -5.15
CA MET A 35 5.50 -9.07 -5.62
C MET A 35 5.25 -7.99 -4.56
N THR A 36 4.14 -8.05 -3.83
CA THR A 36 3.83 -7.13 -2.72
C THR A 36 4.86 -7.26 -1.59
N CYS A 37 5.22 -8.49 -1.23
CA CYS A 37 6.26 -8.76 -0.23
C CYS A 37 7.63 -8.21 -0.68
N ILE A 38 8.02 -8.40 -1.94
CA ILE A 38 9.26 -7.84 -2.50
C ILE A 38 9.23 -6.31 -2.45
N LEU A 39 8.11 -5.70 -2.86
CA LEU A 39 7.95 -4.25 -2.90
C LEU A 39 8.12 -3.63 -1.52
N TYR A 40 7.60 -4.23 -0.45
CA TYR A 40 7.81 -3.73 0.91
C TYR A 40 9.27 -3.76 1.35
N VAL A 41 10.02 -4.80 0.98
CA VAL A 41 11.45 -4.89 1.31
C VAL A 41 12.26 -3.85 0.53
N VAL A 42 12.00 -3.72 -0.78
CA VAL A 42 12.65 -2.72 -1.64
C VAL A 42 12.35 -1.30 -1.15
N LEU A 43 11.08 -1.01 -0.84
CA LEU A 43 10.66 0.28 -0.29
C LEU A 43 11.42 0.62 1.00
N CYS A 44 11.64 -0.35 1.89
CA CYS A 44 12.45 -0.11 3.08
C CYS A 44 13.89 0.23 2.72
N GLY A 45 14.49 -0.48 1.76
CA GLY A 45 15.82 -0.16 1.22
C GLY A 45 15.92 1.27 0.69
N ASP A 46 14.96 1.68 -0.14
CA ASP A 46 14.91 3.00 -0.79
C ASP A 46 14.73 4.13 0.22
N LEU A 47 13.85 3.94 1.20
CA LEU A 47 13.62 4.90 2.28
C LEU A 47 14.88 5.06 3.15
N MET A 48 15.57 3.98 3.46
CA MET A 48 16.75 4.01 4.31
C MET A 48 17.96 4.62 3.61
N ILE A 49 18.24 4.26 2.35
CA ILE A 49 19.32 4.89 1.58
C ILE A 49 19.03 6.37 1.30
N GLY A 50 17.77 6.73 1.05
CA GLY A 50 17.36 8.12 0.90
C GLY A 50 17.51 8.95 2.18
N SER A 51 17.45 8.30 3.34
CA SER A 51 17.61 8.93 4.67
C SER A 51 19.09 9.06 5.07
N PHE A 52 19.91 8.07 4.74
CA PHE A 52 21.33 7.99 5.08
C PHE A 52 22.21 7.79 3.84
N PRO A 53 22.23 8.74 2.88
CA PRO A 53 22.93 8.55 1.61
C PRO A 53 24.46 8.45 1.76
N GLU A 54 25.03 9.05 2.79
CA GLU A 54 26.47 8.99 3.12
C GLU A 54 26.78 7.92 4.19
N GLY A 55 25.80 7.09 4.54
CA GLY A 55 25.99 6.02 5.50
C GLY A 55 26.85 4.88 4.95
N PRO A 56 27.43 4.04 5.82
CA PRO A 56 28.25 2.89 5.38
C PRO A 56 27.41 1.72 4.83
N ILE A 57 26.08 1.79 4.95
CA ILE A 57 25.16 0.71 4.59
C ILE A 57 24.50 1.03 3.26
N ASP A 58 24.72 0.17 2.27
CA ASP A 58 24.10 0.28 0.95
C ASP A 58 22.63 -0.18 0.95
N GLN A 59 21.90 0.16 -0.12
CA GLN A 59 20.48 -0.18 -0.26
C GLN A 59 20.21 -1.68 -0.08
N ARG A 60 21.09 -2.55 -0.61
CA ARG A 60 20.94 -4.01 -0.50
C ARG A 60 21.08 -4.50 0.93
N SER A 61 22.05 -3.96 1.68
CA SER A 61 22.17 -4.28 3.10
C SER A 61 20.96 -3.80 3.90
N TRP A 62 20.39 -2.63 3.59
CA TRP A 62 19.15 -2.16 4.22
C TRP A 62 17.95 -3.07 3.93
N MET A 63 17.83 -3.59 2.70
CA MET A 63 16.82 -4.59 2.35
C MET A 63 16.99 -5.86 3.18
N MET A 64 18.22 -6.36 3.35
CA MET A 64 18.50 -7.56 4.16
C MET A 64 18.18 -7.35 5.64
N ILE A 65 18.55 -6.19 6.20
CA ILE A 65 18.22 -5.83 7.58
C ILE A 65 16.70 -5.78 7.77
N SER A 66 15.98 -5.15 6.84
CA SER A 66 14.51 -5.07 6.89
C SER A 66 13.87 -6.45 6.82
N ALA A 67 14.36 -7.33 5.94
CA ALA A 67 13.90 -8.72 5.84
C ALA A 67 14.14 -9.52 7.13
N MET A 68 15.23 -9.26 7.86
CA MET A 68 15.50 -9.91 9.14
C MET A 68 14.41 -9.61 10.18
N PHE A 69 13.93 -8.36 10.24
CA PHE A 69 12.81 -7.96 11.11
C PHE A 69 11.47 -8.57 10.69
N LEU A 70 11.36 -9.05 9.45
CA LEU A 70 10.16 -9.72 8.94
C LEU A 70 10.15 -11.23 9.24
N LEU A 71 11.28 -11.84 9.56
CA LEU A 71 11.36 -13.28 9.89
C LEU A 71 10.39 -13.73 11.00
N PRO A 72 10.16 -12.96 12.08
CA PRO A 72 9.14 -13.31 13.08
C PRO A 72 7.73 -13.44 12.49
N CYS A 73 7.43 -12.74 11.38
CA CYS A 73 6.13 -12.82 10.72
C CYS A 73 5.86 -14.22 10.16
N ALA A 74 6.90 -15.00 9.82
CA ALA A 74 6.76 -16.39 9.39
C ALA A 74 6.19 -17.33 10.47
N PHE A 75 6.28 -16.93 11.74
CA PHE A 75 5.80 -17.72 12.88
C PHE A 75 4.45 -17.25 13.42
N LEU A 76 3.87 -16.19 12.84
CA LEU A 76 2.52 -15.78 13.19
C LEU A 76 1.55 -16.90 12.74
N LYS A 77 0.63 -17.30 13.62
CA LYS A 77 -0.34 -18.39 13.33
C LYS A 77 -1.79 -17.95 13.51
N LYS A 78 -2.01 -16.75 14.02
CA LYS A 78 -3.34 -16.26 14.42
C LYS A 78 -3.63 -14.92 13.75
N LEU A 79 -4.80 -14.84 13.12
CA LEU A 79 -5.32 -13.61 12.49
C LEU A 79 -5.49 -12.46 13.49
N THR A 80 -5.64 -12.73 14.79
CA THR A 80 -5.71 -11.69 15.83
C THR A 80 -4.41 -10.91 15.96
N ALA A 81 -3.25 -11.57 15.81
CA ALA A 81 -1.96 -10.88 15.82
C ALA A 81 -1.80 -10.01 14.56
N VAL A 82 -2.22 -10.52 13.40
CA VAL A 82 -2.20 -9.79 12.12
C VAL A 82 -3.12 -8.57 12.17
N SER A 83 -4.30 -8.70 12.78
CA SER A 83 -5.23 -7.58 12.99
C SER A 83 -4.60 -6.49 13.85
N TRP A 84 -3.83 -6.86 14.88
CA TRP A 84 -3.18 -5.87 15.74
C TRP A 84 -2.03 -5.14 15.02
N LEU A 85 -1.25 -5.86 14.22
CA LEU A 85 -0.22 -5.27 13.35
C LEU A 85 -0.85 -4.32 12.30
N SER A 86 -1.98 -4.71 11.72
CA SER A 86 -2.75 -3.88 10.77
C SER A 86 -3.28 -2.58 11.40
N PHE A 87 -3.71 -2.62 12.65
CA PHE A 87 -4.10 -1.41 13.37
C PHE A 87 -2.92 -0.44 13.53
N TRP A 88 -1.76 -0.93 13.98
CA TRP A 88 -0.57 -0.09 14.13
C TRP A 88 -0.06 0.43 12.78
N CYS A 89 -0.16 -0.37 11.72
CA CYS A 89 0.10 0.07 10.35
C CYS A 89 -0.81 1.24 9.96
N THR A 90 -2.10 1.15 10.28
CA THR A 90 -3.09 2.20 10.01
C THR A 90 -2.78 3.47 10.81
N MET A 91 -2.37 3.34 12.08
CA MET A 91 -1.96 4.49 12.90
C MET A 91 -0.71 5.18 12.35
N ALA A 92 0.32 4.42 11.96
CA ALA A 92 1.51 4.96 11.31
C ALA A 92 1.16 5.65 9.99
N HIS A 93 0.26 5.06 9.19
CA HIS A 93 -0.22 5.67 7.95
C HIS A 93 -0.98 6.97 8.18
N ALA A 94 -1.86 7.02 9.18
CA ALA A 94 -2.58 8.24 9.56
C ALA A 94 -1.62 9.35 9.99
N LEU A 95 -0.61 9.02 10.82
CA LEU A 95 0.41 9.97 11.25
C LEU A 95 1.18 10.56 10.06
N ILE A 96 1.63 9.72 9.12
CA ILE A 96 2.33 10.19 7.91
C ILE A 96 1.41 11.11 7.08
N ASN A 97 0.15 10.74 6.91
CA ASN A 97 -0.80 11.55 6.15
C ASN A 97 -1.00 12.93 6.79
N VAL A 98 -1.13 13.00 8.11
CA VAL A 98 -1.23 14.27 8.85
C VAL A 98 0.03 15.11 8.66
N ILE A 99 1.21 14.49 8.75
CA ILE A 99 2.50 15.17 8.57
C ILE A 99 2.61 15.76 7.16
N ILE A 100 2.36 14.96 6.12
CA ILE A 100 2.52 15.38 4.73
C ILE A 100 1.46 16.39 4.32
N LEU A 101 0.18 16.14 4.64
CA LEU A 101 -0.88 17.11 4.34
C LEU A 101 -0.66 18.41 5.11
N GLY A 102 -0.24 18.35 6.37
CA GLY A 102 0.11 19.53 7.16
C GLY A 102 1.22 20.35 6.49
N TYR A 103 2.29 19.71 6.03
CA TYR A 103 3.35 20.36 5.28
C TYR A 103 2.84 21.02 3.99
N CYS A 104 2.08 20.29 3.17
CA CYS A 104 1.52 20.81 1.92
C CYS A 104 0.57 21.99 2.14
N LEU A 105 -0.24 21.97 3.21
CA LEU A 105 -1.18 23.05 3.54
C LEU A 105 -0.45 24.30 4.05
N ILE A 106 0.63 24.14 4.84
CA ILE A 106 1.50 25.27 5.21
C ILE A 106 2.10 25.92 3.97
N LYS A 107 2.42 25.12 2.94
CA LYS A 107 2.94 25.57 1.65
C LYS A 107 1.87 25.97 0.63
N SER A 108 0.61 26.09 1.04
CA SER A 108 -0.49 26.49 0.15
C SER A 108 -0.32 27.80 -0.62
N PRO A 109 0.37 28.85 -0.10
CA PRO A 109 0.61 30.06 -0.89
C PRO A 109 1.58 29.83 -2.07
N GLU A 110 2.41 28.79 -2.01
CA GLU A 110 3.42 28.44 -3.01
C GLU A 110 2.89 27.42 -4.04
N TRP A 111 1.60 27.06 -3.98
CA TRP A 111 1.02 26.03 -4.84
C TRP A 111 1.08 26.38 -6.33
N GLN A 112 1.57 25.42 -7.12
CA GLN A 112 1.87 25.58 -8.53
C GLN A 112 0.68 25.24 -9.43
N TRP A 113 -0.40 26.01 -9.33
CA TRP A 113 -1.63 25.80 -10.12
C TRP A 113 -1.42 25.82 -11.64
N SER A 114 -0.45 26.60 -12.13
CA SER A 114 -0.14 26.72 -13.55
C SER A 114 0.47 25.44 -14.16
N LYS A 115 1.00 24.54 -13.33
CA LYS A 115 1.62 23.29 -13.76
C LYS A 115 0.62 22.14 -13.92
N VAL A 116 -0.62 22.31 -13.46
CA VAL A 116 -1.68 21.32 -13.61
C VAL A 116 -2.02 21.11 -15.09
N GLN A 117 -1.78 19.88 -15.57
CA GLN A 117 -2.14 19.47 -16.92
C GLN A 117 -3.37 18.56 -16.88
N PHE A 118 -4.36 18.84 -17.72
CA PHE A 118 -5.54 17.97 -17.94
C PHE A 118 -5.36 17.02 -19.13
N LYS A 119 -4.19 17.05 -19.77
CA LYS A 119 -3.85 16.16 -20.88
C LYS A 119 -3.36 14.83 -20.32
N ILE A 120 -3.87 13.74 -20.87
CA ILE A 120 -3.40 12.39 -20.56
C ILE A 120 -2.14 12.14 -21.37
N ASP A 121 -1.04 11.85 -20.69
CA ASP A 121 0.17 11.33 -21.34
C ASP A 121 0.00 9.84 -21.62
N THR A 122 -0.13 9.49 -22.89
CA THR A 122 -0.32 8.10 -23.34
C THR A 122 0.86 7.19 -22.98
N SER A 123 2.06 7.74 -22.78
CA SER A 123 3.25 6.98 -22.39
C SER A 123 3.24 6.62 -20.91
N MET A 124 2.84 7.55 -20.04
CA MET A 124 2.75 7.31 -18.58
C MET A 124 1.42 6.66 -18.15
N PHE A 125 0.42 6.64 -19.02
CA PHE A 125 -0.91 6.10 -18.72
C PHE A 125 -0.88 4.64 -18.22
N PRO A 126 -0.18 3.68 -18.87
CA PRO A 126 -0.13 2.29 -18.40
C PRO A 126 0.53 2.15 -17.02
N VAL A 127 1.58 2.91 -16.76
CA VAL A 127 2.30 2.90 -15.48
C VAL A 127 1.38 3.44 -14.37
N THR A 128 0.73 4.57 -14.62
CA THR A 128 -0.21 5.19 -13.67
C THR A 128 -1.39 4.29 -13.39
N LEU A 129 -1.97 3.67 -14.43
CA LEU A 129 -3.06 2.70 -14.28
C LEU A 129 -2.62 1.50 -13.42
N GLY A 130 -1.42 0.96 -13.65
CA GLY A 130 -0.87 -0.12 -12.85
C GLY A 130 -0.73 0.24 -11.36
N ILE A 131 -0.20 1.43 -11.05
CA ILE A 131 -0.07 1.93 -9.68
C ILE A 131 -1.44 2.09 -9.01
N VAL A 132 -2.41 2.67 -9.72
CA VAL A 132 -3.77 2.86 -9.20
C VAL A 132 -4.43 1.52 -8.94
N VAL A 133 -4.42 0.59 -9.90
CA VAL A 133 -5.01 -0.75 -9.76
C VAL A 133 -4.37 -1.50 -8.59
N PHE A 134 -3.04 -1.51 -8.50
CA PHE A 134 -2.32 -2.12 -7.39
C PHE A 134 -2.69 -1.50 -6.03
N SER A 135 -2.98 -0.20 -5.98
CA SER A 135 -3.40 0.47 -4.73
C SER A 135 -4.80 0.07 -4.23
N TYR A 136 -5.61 -0.56 -5.09
CA TYR A 136 -6.94 -1.10 -4.77
C TYR A 136 -6.96 -2.62 -4.63
N THR A 137 -5.79 -3.26 -4.69
CA THR A 137 -5.61 -4.68 -4.45
C THR A 137 -6.13 -5.05 -3.05
N SER A 138 -7.37 -5.52 -3.01
CA SER A 138 -8.06 -5.96 -1.80
C SER A 138 -8.86 -7.23 -2.04
N GLN A 139 -9.03 -7.63 -3.31
CA GLN A 139 -9.78 -8.80 -3.75
C GLN A 139 -9.40 -10.06 -3.00
N ILE A 140 -8.11 -10.29 -2.75
CA ILE A 140 -7.63 -11.50 -2.07
C ILE A 140 -8.24 -11.62 -0.65
N PHE A 141 -8.45 -10.49 0.03
CA PHE A 141 -8.93 -10.45 1.40
C PHE A 141 -10.46 -10.40 1.51
N LEU A 142 -11.17 -10.07 0.44
CA LEU A 142 -12.63 -9.86 0.48
C LEU A 142 -13.42 -11.08 1.00
N PRO A 143 -13.13 -12.34 0.59
CA PRO A 143 -13.87 -13.50 1.10
C PRO A 143 -13.64 -13.72 2.60
N SER A 144 -12.39 -13.58 3.06
CA SER A 144 -12.02 -13.67 4.47
C SER A 144 -12.66 -12.55 5.29
N LEU A 145 -12.67 -11.33 4.75
CA LEU A 145 -13.28 -10.16 5.37
C LEU A 145 -14.79 -10.36 5.52
N GLU A 146 -15.51 -10.71 4.46
CA GLU A 146 -16.94 -11.01 4.48
C GLU A 146 -17.28 -12.12 5.49
N GLY A 147 -16.49 -13.20 5.49
CA GLY A 147 -16.66 -14.33 6.41
C GLY A 147 -16.55 -13.92 7.88
N SER A 148 -15.67 -12.97 8.19
CA SER A 148 -15.40 -12.45 9.53
C SER A 148 -16.36 -11.35 10.03
N MET A 149 -17.20 -10.79 9.15
CA MET A 149 -18.15 -9.73 9.55
C MET A 149 -19.26 -10.28 10.45
N LYS A 150 -19.55 -9.54 11.54
CA LYS A 150 -20.68 -9.83 12.44
C LYS A 150 -22.03 -9.80 11.71
N ASP A 151 -22.19 -8.88 10.76
CA ASP A 151 -23.38 -8.74 9.92
C ASP A 151 -22.97 -8.68 8.45
N ARG A 152 -23.10 -9.82 7.75
CA ARG A 152 -22.68 -9.98 6.35
C ARG A 152 -23.59 -9.25 5.36
N SER A 153 -24.85 -8.95 5.74
CA SER A 153 -25.78 -8.23 4.85
C SER A 153 -25.27 -6.84 4.48
N LYS A 154 -24.37 -6.28 5.29
CA LYS A 154 -23.76 -4.97 5.11
C LYS A 154 -22.46 -5.00 4.30
N PHE A 155 -22.00 -6.16 3.83
CA PHE A 155 -20.72 -6.29 3.13
C PHE A 155 -20.63 -5.36 1.91
N HIS A 156 -21.64 -5.35 1.04
CA HIS A 156 -21.67 -4.45 -0.13
C HIS A 156 -21.67 -2.96 0.25
N CYS A 157 -22.40 -2.59 1.30
CA CYS A 157 -22.43 -1.22 1.79
C CYS A 157 -21.05 -0.79 2.31
N MET A 158 -20.42 -1.64 3.12
CA MET A 158 -19.06 -1.43 3.64
C MET A 158 -18.03 -1.32 2.50
N LEU A 159 -18.12 -2.19 1.49
CA LEU A 159 -17.22 -2.19 0.34
C LEU A 159 -17.37 -0.90 -0.48
N ASN A 160 -18.59 -0.48 -0.80
CA ASN A 160 -18.83 0.73 -1.57
C ASN A 160 -18.32 1.98 -0.85
N TRP A 161 -18.67 2.15 0.43
CA TRP A 161 -18.23 3.32 1.20
C TRP A 161 -16.73 3.35 1.42
N SER A 162 -16.09 2.21 1.70
CA SER A 162 -14.63 2.15 1.88
C SER A 162 -13.89 2.49 0.59
N HIS A 163 -14.35 2.01 -0.57
CA HIS A 163 -13.73 2.33 -1.85
C HIS A 163 -13.94 3.79 -2.26
N ILE A 164 -15.15 4.34 -2.08
CA ILE A 164 -15.42 5.76 -2.35
C ILE A 164 -14.56 6.65 -1.46
N ALA A 165 -14.49 6.35 -0.16
CA ALA A 165 -13.66 7.10 0.78
C ALA A 165 -12.17 7.00 0.42
N ALA A 166 -11.69 5.80 0.06
CA ALA A 166 -10.32 5.58 -0.38
C ALA A 166 -10.00 6.35 -1.67
N ALA A 167 -10.93 6.40 -2.63
CA ALA A 167 -10.77 7.14 -3.87
C ALA A 167 -10.71 8.65 -3.65
N ALA A 168 -11.66 9.19 -2.89
CA ALA A 168 -11.66 10.61 -2.54
C ALA A 168 -10.39 11.00 -1.80
N PHE A 169 -9.96 10.19 -0.83
CA PHE A 169 -8.76 10.47 -0.04
C PHE A 169 -7.48 10.39 -0.89
N LYS A 170 -7.30 9.33 -1.67
CA LYS A 170 -6.10 9.17 -2.53
C LYS A 170 -6.03 10.29 -3.58
N ALA A 171 -7.15 10.61 -4.24
CA ALA A 171 -7.19 11.66 -5.25
C ALA A 171 -6.90 13.04 -4.63
N GLY A 172 -7.53 13.36 -3.49
CA GLY A 172 -7.30 14.62 -2.78
C GLY A 172 -5.86 14.74 -2.27
N PHE A 173 -5.30 13.68 -1.69
CA PHE A 173 -3.92 13.63 -1.24
C PHE A 173 -2.95 13.84 -2.41
N ALA A 174 -3.13 13.10 -3.51
CA ALA A 174 -2.29 13.22 -4.70
C ALA A 174 -2.38 14.63 -5.30
N TRP A 175 -3.58 15.23 -5.33
CA TRP A 175 -3.79 16.58 -5.84
C TRP A 175 -3.05 17.63 -5.01
N ILE A 176 -3.21 17.60 -3.68
CA ILE A 176 -2.55 18.53 -2.76
C ILE A 176 -1.03 18.38 -2.80
N ALA A 177 -0.54 17.13 -2.83
CA ALA A 177 0.88 16.85 -2.95
C ALA A 177 1.45 17.36 -4.29
N PHE A 178 0.77 17.09 -5.40
CA PHE A 178 1.17 17.58 -6.72
C PHE A 178 1.18 19.11 -6.79
N LEU A 179 0.21 19.80 -6.20
CA LEU A 179 0.23 21.28 -6.16
C LEU A 179 1.44 21.84 -5.39
N THR A 180 1.98 21.09 -4.44
CA THR A 180 3.10 21.53 -3.59
C THR A 180 4.45 21.35 -4.27
N TRP A 181 4.67 20.23 -4.98
CA TRP A 181 5.98 19.90 -5.59
C TRP A 181 5.99 19.85 -7.12
N ALA A 182 4.81 19.78 -7.75
CA ALA A 182 4.60 19.65 -9.20
C ALA A 182 5.57 18.66 -9.87
N GLU A 183 6.36 19.13 -10.83
CA GLU A 183 7.30 18.34 -11.63
C GLU A 183 8.47 17.77 -10.80
N GLU A 184 8.72 18.28 -9.58
CA GLU A 184 9.78 17.77 -8.70
C GLU A 184 9.34 16.55 -7.88
N THR A 185 8.05 16.20 -7.91
CA THR A 185 7.46 15.09 -7.14
C THR A 185 8.19 13.77 -7.39
N GLN A 186 9.00 13.35 -6.43
CA GLN A 186 9.67 12.04 -6.45
C GLN A 186 8.68 10.88 -6.24
N GLU A 187 9.03 9.67 -6.70
CA GLU A 187 8.24 8.43 -6.54
C GLU A 187 7.85 8.16 -5.07
N VAL A 188 8.74 8.52 -4.15
CA VAL A 188 8.48 8.50 -2.71
C VAL A 188 8.31 9.93 -2.23
N ILE A 189 7.07 10.32 -1.92
CA ILE A 189 6.71 11.71 -1.62
C ILE A 189 7.52 12.32 -0.47
N THR A 190 7.88 11.52 0.53
CA THR A 190 8.63 11.95 1.72
C THR A 190 10.07 12.33 1.42
N ASN A 191 10.62 11.89 0.28
CA ASN A 191 11.95 12.32 -0.18
C ASN A 191 11.98 13.78 -0.66
N ASN A 192 10.83 14.38 -0.93
CA ASN A 192 10.68 15.79 -1.30
C ASN A 192 10.68 16.74 -0.08
N LEU A 193 10.80 16.20 1.14
CA LEU A 193 10.88 17.01 2.36
C LEU A 193 12.25 17.70 2.47
N PRO A 194 12.29 19.02 2.74
CA PRO A 194 13.53 19.81 2.61
C PRO A 194 14.53 19.59 3.75
N THR A 195 14.05 19.23 4.95
CA THR A 195 14.92 19.10 6.13
C THR A 195 15.37 17.65 6.31
N LYS A 196 16.69 17.42 6.30
CA LYS A 196 17.30 16.08 6.46
C LYS A 196 16.75 15.31 7.68
N GLY A 197 16.68 15.96 8.85
CA GLY A 197 16.16 15.32 10.07
C GLY A 197 14.68 14.95 9.99
N PHE A 198 13.85 15.83 9.41
CA PHE A 198 12.43 15.58 9.23
C PHE A 198 12.17 14.44 8.24
N LYS A 199 12.89 14.45 7.10
CA LYS A 199 12.87 13.37 6.12
C LYS A 199 13.20 12.02 6.75
N VAL A 200 14.27 11.95 7.55
CA VAL A 200 14.67 10.72 8.25
C VAL A 200 13.55 10.22 9.16
N ILE A 201 12.95 11.08 9.98
CA ILE A 201 11.85 10.69 10.88
C ILE A 201 10.67 10.12 10.09
N VAL A 202 10.22 10.81 9.04
CA VAL A 202 9.06 10.37 8.26
C VAL A 202 9.37 9.07 7.50
N ASN A 203 10.56 8.93 6.94
CA ASN A 203 11.00 7.71 6.26
C ASN A 203 11.08 6.52 7.22
N LEU A 204 11.55 6.71 8.46
CA LEU A 204 11.54 5.65 9.48
C LEU A 204 10.11 5.22 9.84
N ILE A 205 9.16 6.16 9.95
CA ILE A 205 7.75 5.82 10.19
C ILE A 205 7.19 5.03 9.00
N LEU A 206 7.57 5.37 7.77
CA LEU A 206 7.17 4.63 6.57
C LEU A 206 7.76 3.21 6.54
N VAL A 207 9.00 3.03 6.97
CA VAL A 207 9.62 1.70 7.12
C VAL A 207 8.83 0.89 8.15
N VAL A 208 8.56 1.45 9.33
CA VAL A 208 7.75 0.78 10.35
C VAL A 208 6.36 0.43 9.81
N LYS A 209 5.69 1.33 9.09
CA LYS A 209 4.42 1.05 8.42
C LYS A 209 4.55 -0.13 7.45
N ALA A 210 5.57 -0.14 6.60
CA ALA A 210 5.78 -1.22 5.63
C ALA A 210 5.98 -2.57 6.33
N LEU A 211 6.80 -2.60 7.39
CA LEU A 211 7.02 -3.80 8.21
C LEU A 211 5.75 -4.29 8.90
N LEU A 212 4.92 -3.39 9.43
CA LEU A 212 3.64 -3.71 10.05
C LEU A 212 2.58 -4.18 9.04
N SER A 213 2.70 -3.75 7.78
CA SER A 213 1.80 -4.13 6.68
C SER A 213 2.17 -5.46 6.05
N TYR A 214 3.45 -5.85 6.07
CA TYR A 214 3.98 -7.06 5.45
C TYR A 214 3.28 -8.37 5.85
N PRO A 215 2.87 -8.58 7.13
CA PRO A 215 2.12 -9.77 7.51
C PRO A 215 0.84 -9.96 6.69
N LEU A 216 0.14 -8.90 6.27
CA LEU A 216 -1.15 -9.04 5.58
C LEU A 216 -1.06 -9.88 4.31
N PRO A 217 -0.22 -9.54 3.30
CA PRO A 217 -0.04 -10.39 2.12
C PRO A 217 0.65 -11.72 2.44
N TYR A 218 1.46 -11.80 3.50
CA TYR A 218 2.06 -13.07 3.91
C TYR A 218 1.04 -14.07 4.48
N PHE A 219 -0.04 -13.57 5.12
CA PHE A 219 -1.11 -14.38 5.71
C PHE A 219 -2.27 -14.73 4.78
N ALA A 220 -2.33 -14.10 3.60
CA ALA A 220 -3.44 -14.19 2.65
C ALA A 220 -3.38 -15.47 1.81
#